data_AF-A0A7S0USS7-F1
#
_entry.id   AF-A0A7S0USS7-F1
#
_cell.length_a   1.000
_cell.length_b   1.000
_cell.length_c   1.000
_cell.angle_alpha   90.00
_cell.angle_beta   90.00
_cell.angle_gamma   90.00
#
_symmetry.space_group_name_H-M   'P 1'
#
loop_
_entity.id
_entity.type
_entity.pdbx_description
1 polymer ?
#
loop_
_entity_poly.entity_id
_entity_poly.type
_entity_poly.pdbx_seq_one_letter_code
_entity_poly.pdbx_strand_id
1 'polypeptide(L)'
;MFVGNYVASCAVQMASYMACGALQCAGREALRHSARVAWSFLFFLAMILAWVLRDFAQPLLEKLPWIMRDAVNVDVDKWFGQQAVYRISMGNFLFFMTMSLVMMGVKYRGDKRDRMLHHGHPLAKLGLWLLFILLPFFFSVPVLNAYGVLARFGSGLFLVVQMVILLDFVQIWNDAWVESAEDDPRWLYALLSATLGAYVGCLVLVILMFLWFTPLGLSACSFNSGLATGTLLLVLTVSALALMPVSRKGSLFPASCVALYCTYLCFSALQSEPKDYACNGPAHRLSAANGSALVMGMLTTLVSVVYAAFRAGSNTSLFTLEGSEEGDFGGESQVRLLEEGSGSGSAGLDGLPCPPEGFSREEAREVHSSSSSSA
;
A
#
# COMPACT_ATOMS: atom_id res chain seq x y z
N MET A 1 28.35 5.21 38.65
CA MET A 1 28.02 5.24 37.20
C MET A 1 28.18 3.90 36.49
N PHE A 2 29.09 2.99 36.90
CA PHE A 2 29.28 1.72 36.18
C PHE A 2 28.16 0.67 36.38
N VAL A 3 27.54 0.57 37.56
CA VAL A 3 26.52 -0.47 37.84
C VAL A 3 25.20 -0.24 37.10
N GLY A 4 24.82 1.02 36.83
CA GLY A 4 23.58 1.35 36.12
C GLY A 4 23.58 0.94 34.64
N ASN A 5 24.75 0.95 33.99
CA ASN A 5 24.86 0.59 32.57
C ASN A 5 24.74 -0.93 32.34
N TYR A 6 25.21 -1.77 33.26
CA TYR A 6 25.09 -3.24 33.11
C TYR A 6 23.66 -3.75 33.34
N VAL A 7 22.92 -3.16 34.29
CA VAL A 7 21.52 -3.54 34.56
C VAL A 7 20.61 -3.10 33.40
N ALA A 8 20.87 -1.93 32.79
CA ALA A 8 20.15 -1.47 31.60
C ALA A 8 20.41 -2.38 30.39
N SER A 9 21.65 -2.82 30.14
CA SER A 9 21.95 -3.75 29.04
C SER A 9 21.30 -5.12 29.22
N CYS A 10 21.25 -5.68 30.43
CA CYS A 10 20.56 -6.96 30.68
C CYS A 10 19.04 -6.86 30.54
N ALA A 11 18.43 -5.75 30.99
CA ALA A 11 17.00 -5.52 30.83
C ALA A 11 16.60 -5.31 29.36
N VAL A 12 17.44 -4.61 28.58
CA VAL A 12 17.25 -4.44 27.13
C VAL A 12 17.46 -5.77 26.39
N GLN A 13 18.45 -6.59 26.77
CA GLN A 13 18.62 -7.92 26.19
C GLN A 13 17.41 -8.81 26.47
N MET A 14 16.93 -8.90 27.71
CA MET A 14 15.79 -9.75 28.08
C MET A 14 14.47 -9.26 27.47
N ALA A 15 14.25 -7.94 27.41
CA ALA A 15 13.11 -7.36 26.72
C ALA A 15 13.18 -7.62 25.20
N SER A 16 14.39 -7.56 24.60
CA SER A 16 14.58 -7.89 23.19
C SER A 16 14.38 -9.38 22.90
N TYR A 17 14.76 -10.30 23.79
CA TYR A 17 14.53 -11.74 23.63
C TYR A 17 13.05 -12.12 23.81
N MET A 18 12.36 -11.52 24.79
CA MET A 18 10.92 -11.75 25.02
C MET A 18 10.05 -11.10 23.94
N ALA A 19 10.41 -9.88 23.48
CA ALA A 19 9.75 -9.24 22.35
C ALA A 19 10.05 -9.97 21.03
N CYS A 20 11.27 -10.49 20.84
CA CYS A 20 11.62 -11.28 19.66
C CYS A 20 10.94 -12.65 19.67
N GLY A 21 10.76 -13.30 20.83
CA GLY A 21 9.99 -14.54 20.96
C GLY A 21 8.49 -14.35 20.72
N ALA A 22 7.89 -13.27 21.26
CA ALA A 22 6.49 -12.95 21.05
C ALA A 22 6.20 -12.45 19.62
N LEU A 23 7.09 -11.63 19.01
CA LEU A 23 7.01 -11.28 17.58
C LEU A 23 7.30 -12.49 16.69
N GLN A 24 8.18 -13.42 17.08
CA GLN A 24 8.43 -14.62 16.31
C GLN A 24 7.28 -15.61 16.40
N CYS A 25 6.55 -15.71 17.53
CA CYS A 25 5.37 -16.57 17.62
C CYS A 25 4.14 -15.92 16.97
N ALA A 26 3.80 -14.68 17.31
CA ALA A 26 2.65 -13.97 16.74
C ALA A 26 2.87 -13.62 15.26
N GLY A 27 4.09 -13.22 14.88
CA GLY A 27 4.45 -12.97 13.48
C GLY A 27 4.48 -14.25 12.66
N ARG A 28 4.97 -15.37 13.21
CA ARG A 28 4.96 -16.66 12.50
C ARG A 28 3.56 -17.23 12.37
N GLU A 29 2.68 -17.06 13.35
CA GLU A 29 1.28 -17.49 13.27
C GLU A 29 0.48 -16.59 12.30
N ALA A 30 0.64 -15.26 12.37
CA ALA A 30 -0.01 -14.32 11.46
C ALA A 30 0.48 -14.43 10.00
N LEU A 31 1.79 -14.62 9.78
CA LEU A 31 2.37 -14.89 8.45
C LEU A 31 1.98 -16.28 7.92
N ARG A 32 1.66 -17.22 8.81
CA ARG A 32 1.23 -18.59 8.46
C ARG A 32 -0.26 -18.67 8.15
N HIS A 33 -1.10 -17.86 8.81
CA HIS A 33 -2.55 -17.82 8.60
C HIS A 33 -3.00 -16.92 7.44
N SER A 34 -2.19 -15.94 7.01
CA SER A 34 -2.53 -15.10 5.85
C SER A 34 -1.35 -14.95 4.88
N ALA A 35 -1.41 -15.68 3.77
CA ALA A 35 -0.45 -15.54 2.67
C ALA A 35 -0.34 -14.09 2.17
N ARG A 36 -1.45 -13.33 2.24
CA ARG A 36 -1.50 -11.91 1.87
C ARG A 36 -0.57 -11.05 2.73
N VAL A 37 -0.60 -11.26 4.05
CA VAL A 37 0.30 -10.56 4.99
C VAL A 37 1.75 -10.88 4.68
N ALA A 38 2.07 -12.13 4.38
CA ALA A 38 3.43 -12.53 4.02
C ALA A 38 3.93 -11.87 2.73
N TRP A 39 3.10 -11.80 1.69
CA TRP A 39 3.44 -11.13 0.43
C TRP A 39 3.58 -9.62 0.60
N SER A 40 2.69 -8.97 1.36
CA SER A 40 2.79 -7.55 1.67
C SER A 40 4.03 -7.22 2.51
N PHE A 41 4.43 -8.10 3.43
CA PHE A 41 5.68 -7.94 4.18
C PHE A 41 6.92 -8.06 3.29
N LEU A 42 6.96 -9.03 2.36
CA LEU A 42 8.05 -9.11 1.38
C LEU A 42 8.13 -7.88 0.48
N PHE A 43 6.97 -7.35 0.06
CA PHE A 43 6.91 -6.11 -0.70
C PHE A 43 7.39 -4.90 0.13
N PHE A 44 7.00 -4.79 1.39
CA PHE A 44 7.50 -3.77 2.32
C PHE A 44 9.02 -3.86 2.48
N LEU A 45 9.57 -5.08 2.66
CA LEU A 45 11.01 -5.29 2.76
C LEU A 45 11.75 -4.87 1.48
N ALA A 46 11.16 -5.13 0.30
CA ALA A 46 11.69 -4.65 -0.98
C ALA A 46 11.78 -3.12 -1.04
N MET A 47 10.76 -2.42 -0.55
CA MET A 47 10.73 -0.95 -0.52
C MET A 47 11.78 -0.38 0.44
N ILE A 48 11.95 -0.98 1.62
CA ILE A 48 13.01 -0.59 2.56
C ILE A 48 14.39 -0.84 1.95
N LEU A 49 14.59 -1.99 1.31
CA LEU A 49 15.85 -2.31 0.65
C LEU A 49 16.15 -1.34 -0.50
N ALA A 50 15.16 -1.00 -1.32
CA ALA A 50 15.30 -0.01 -2.40
C ALA A 50 15.68 1.37 -1.85
N TRP A 51 15.08 1.80 -0.73
CA TRP A 51 15.42 3.06 -0.08
C TRP A 51 16.86 3.04 0.47
N VAL A 52 17.24 2.00 1.22
CA VAL A 52 18.62 1.88 1.74
C VAL A 52 19.63 1.89 0.59
N LEU A 53 19.38 1.15 -0.48
CA LEU A 53 20.27 1.12 -1.64
C LEU A 53 20.28 2.45 -2.41
N ARG A 54 19.18 3.20 -2.47
CA ARG A 54 19.16 4.53 -3.08
C ARG A 54 20.21 5.45 -2.45
N ASP A 55 20.35 5.39 -1.12
CA ASP A 55 21.20 6.31 -0.36
C ASP A 55 22.64 5.75 -0.15
N PHE A 56 22.84 4.42 -0.21
CA PHE A 56 24.12 3.78 0.13
C PHE A 56 24.73 2.86 -0.95
N ALA A 57 24.11 2.66 -2.12
CA ALA A 57 24.59 1.69 -3.11
C ALA A 57 25.78 2.14 -3.95
N GLN A 58 26.16 3.43 -3.94
CA GLN A 58 27.27 3.96 -4.72
C GLN A 58 28.58 3.14 -4.59
N PRO A 59 29.13 2.90 -3.38
CA PRO A 59 30.35 2.10 -3.23
C PRO A 59 30.21 0.63 -3.64
N LEU A 60 28.98 0.12 -3.73
CA LEU A 60 28.70 -1.24 -4.19
C LEU A 60 28.67 -1.30 -5.73
N LEU A 61 28.01 -0.34 -6.37
CA LEU A 61 27.83 -0.28 -7.83
C LEU A 61 29.11 0.11 -8.56
N GLU A 62 29.96 0.96 -7.96
CA GLU A 62 31.27 1.33 -8.52
C GLU A 62 32.21 0.12 -8.71
N LYS A 63 32.05 -0.93 -7.90
CA LYS A 63 32.85 -2.16 -8.00
C LYS A 63 32.46 -3.05 -9.19
N LEU A 64 31.35 -2.75 -9.85
CA LEU A 64 30.82 -3.56 -10.95
C LEU A 64 31.21 -2.93 -12.30
N PRO A 65 32.20 -3.49 -13.02
CA PRO A 65 32.81 -2.83 -14.18
C PRO A 65 31.88 -2.68 -15.38
N TRP A 66 30.83 -3.50 -15.50
CA TRP A 66 29.82 -3.36 -16.55
C TRP A 66 28.78 -2.27 -16.26
N ILE A 67 28.65 -1.80 -15.02
CA ILE A 67 27.77 -0.68 -14.65
C ILE A 67 28.51 0.64 -14.83
N MET A 68 29.77 0.68 -14.39
CA MET A 68 30.58 1.90 -14.42
C MET A 68 30.86 2.42 -15.84
N ARG A 69 30.92 1.52 -16.84
CA ARG A 69 31.12 1.91 -18.25
C ARG A 69 30.04 2.85 -18.78
N ASP A 70 28.82 2.75 -18.25
CA ASP A 70 27.68 3.53 -18.70
C ASP A 70 27.47 4.82 -17.87
N ALA A 71 28.32 5.06 -16.85
CA ALA A 71 28.29 6.24 -15.99
C ALA A 71 29.08 7.42 -16.59
N VAL A 72 28.75 7.83 -17.82
CA VAL A 72 29.45 8.92 -18.53
C VAL A 72 28.55 10.16 -18.61
N ASN A 73 29.06 11.33 -18.20
CA ASN A 73 28.36 12.62 -18.24
C ASN A 73 27.03 12.67 -17.46
N VAL A 74 26.96 11.97 -16.32
CA VAL A 74 25.77 11.93 -15.45
C VAL A 74 26.08 12.53 -14.09
N ASP A 75 25.03 13.04 -13.43
CA ASP A 75 25.07 13.37 -12.00
C ASP A 75 25.22 12.07 -11.20
N VAL A 76 26.45 11.79 -10.78
CA VAL A 76 26.93 10.48 -10.32
C VAL A 76 26.07 9.94 -9.17
N ASP A 77 25.83 10.76 -8.16
CA ASP A 77 25.11 10.35 -6.95
C ASP A 77 23.64 10.03 -7.25
N LYS A 78 22.98 10.88 -8.05
CA LYS A 78 21.57 10.64 -8.44
C LYS A 78 21.43 9.43 -9.34
N TRP A 79 22.36 9.25 -10.27
CA TRP A 79 22.32 8.16 -11.24
C TRP A 79 22.50 6.80 -10.55
N PHE A 80 23.47 6.68 -9.63
CA PHE A 80 23.66 5.44 -8.87
C PHE A 80 22.46 5.09 -8.00
N GLY A 81 21.87 6.09 -7.33
CA GLY A 81 20.65 5.89 -6.55
C GLY A 81 19.48 5.38 -7.42
N GLN A 82 19.28 5.97 -8.60
CA GLN A 82 18.26 5.52 -9.56
C GLN A 82 18.51 4.09 -10.06
N GLN A 83 19.74 3.78 -10.45
CA GLN A 83 20.10 2.43 -10.91
C GLN A 83 19.90 1.38 -9.83
N ALA A 84 20.21 1.70 -8.57
CA ALA A 84 20.00 0.80 -7.45
C ALA A 84 18.51 0.50 -7.25
N VAL A 85 17.66 1.53 -7.26
CA VAL A 85 16.20 1.37 -7.13
C VAL A 85 15.62 0.58 -8.30
N TYR A 86 16.04 0.84 -9.54
CA TYR A 86 15.57 0.10 -10.71
C TYR A 86 15.91 -1.40 -10.64
N ARG A 87 17.10 -1.75 -10.14
CA ARG A 87 17.49 -3.16 -9.98
C ARG A 87 16.63 -3.87 -8.94
N ILE A 88 16.45 -3.29 -7.75
CA ILE A 88 15.60 -3.88 -6.71
C ILE A 88 14.14 -3.97 -7.17
N SER A 89 13.62 -2.91 -7.80
CA SER A 89 12.26 -2.89 -8.34
C SER A 89 12.06 -3.93 -9.44
N MET A 90 13.02 -4.09 -10.35
CA MET A 90 12.95 -5.09 -11.43
C MET A 90 12.94 -6.51 -10.86
N GLY A 91 13.79 -6.80 -9.88
CA GLY A 91 13.85 -8.11 -9.23
C GLY A 91 12.53 -8.44 -8.55
N ASN A 92 11.96 -7.46 -7.85
CA ASN A 92 10.68 -7.59 -7.20
C ASN A 92 9.53 -7.77 -8.22
N PHE A 93 9.54 -7.03 -9.32
CA PHE A 93 8.58 -7.19 -10.42
C PHE A 93 8.65 -8.59 -11.04
N LEU A 94 9.84 -9.06 -11.38
CA LEU A 94 10.04 -10.40 -11.93
C LEU A 94 9.53 -11.48 -10.97
N PHE A 95 9.85 -11.36 -9.67
CA PHE A 95 9.38 -12.27 -8.65
C PHE A 95 7.85 -12.34 -8.58
N PHE A 96 7.18 -11.20 -8.39
CA PHE A 96 5.73 -11.16 -8.27
C PHE A 96 5.01 -11.50 -9.58
N MET A 97 5.59 -11.16 -10.73
CA MET A 97 5.06 -11.55 -12.04
C MET A 97 5.15 -13.06 -12.25
N THR A 98 6.30 -13.67 -11.95
CA THR A 98 6.45 -15.14 -12.01
C THR A 98 5.48 -15.82 -11.07
N MET A 99 5.35 -15.35 -9.83
CA MET A 99 4.38 -15.90 -8.87
C MET A 99 2.94 -15.77 -9.38
N SER A 100 2.58 -14.61 -9.96
CA SER A 100 1.27 -14.41 -10.58
C SER A 100 1.01 -15.39 -11.73
N LEU A 101 1.98 -15.55 -12.66
CA LEU A 101 1.89 -16.47 -13.80
C LEU A 101 1.72 -17.93 -13.36
N VAL A 102 2.50 -18.38 -12.37
CA VAL A 102 2.43 -19.77 -11.87
C VAL A 102 1.08 -20.06 -11.19
N MET A 103 0.48 -19.04 -10.58
CA MET A 103 -0.83 -19.12 -9.93
C MET A 103 -2.01 -18.93 -10.89
N MET A 104 -1.77 -18.66 -12.18
CA MET A 104 -2.85 -18.55 -13.15
C MET A 104 -3.65 -19.86 -13.25
N GLY A 105 -4.97 -19.72 -13.24
CA GLY A 105 -5.90 -20.85 -13.37
C GLY A 105 -6.05 -21.71 -12.11
N VAL A 106 -5.53 -21.30 -10.95
CA VAL A 106 -5.84 -21.95 -9.67
C VAL A 106 -7.26 -21.56 -9.24
N LYS A 107 -8.16 -22.54 -9.15
CA LYS A 107 -9.58 -22.32 -8.78
C LYS A 107 -9.93 -22.78 -7.37
N TYR A 108 -9.18 -23.73 -6.81
CA TYR A 108 -9.49 -24.38 -5.55
C TYR A 108 -8.31 -24.30 -4.57
N ARG A 109 -8.60 -24.08 -3.28
CA ARG A 109 -7.60 -24.10 -2.19
C ARG A 109 -6.90 -25.46 -2.00
N GLY A 110 -7.43 -26.52 -2.60
CA GLY A 110 -6.84 -27.86 -2.58
C GLY A 110 -5.72 -28.08 -3.61
N ASP A 111 -5.48 -27.13 -4.52
CA ASP A 111 -4.42 -27.26 -5.53
C ASP A 111 -3.04 -27.33 -4.85
N LYS A 112 -2.20 -28.27 -5.30
CA LYS A 112 -0.82 -28.43 -4.81
C LYS A 112 -0.03 -27.13 -4.96
N ARG A 113 -0.35 -26.33 -5.99
CA ARG A 113 0.25 -25.02 -6.25
C ARG A 113 -0.02 -24.03 -5.13
N ASP A 114 -1.25 -23.93 -4.65
CA ASP A 114 -1.60 -23.05 -3.51
C ASP A 114 -0.89 -23.51 -2.23
N ARG A 115 -0.95 -24.81 -1.93
CA ARG A 115 -0.31 -25.37 -0.73
C ARG A 115 1.21 -25.17 -0.73
N MET A 116 1.87 -25.37 -1.86
CA MET A 116 3.33 -25.33 -1.96
C MET A 116 3.88 -23.90 -2.12
N LEU A 117 3.20 -23.04 -2.89
CA LEU A 117 3.71 -21.71 -3.24
C LEU A 117 3.04 -20.58 -2.44
N HIS A 118 1.73 -20.64 -2.18
CA HIS A 118 1.04 -19.61 -1.36
C HIS A 118 1.17 -19.88 0.14
N HIS A 119 0.96 -21.12 0.59
CA HIS A 119 1.01 -21.50 2.01
C HIS A 119 2.28 -22.25 2.41
N GLY A 120 3.23 -22.40 1.47
CA GLY A 120 4.49 -23.09 1.69
C GLY A 120 5.44 -22.39 2.66
N HIS A 121 6.59 -23.03 2.89
CA HIS A 121 7.55 -22.62 3.91
C HIS A 121 8.11 -21.20 3.67
N PRO A 122 8.03 -20.28 4.66
CA PRO A 122 8.38 -18.87 4.48
C PRO A 122 9.87 -18.64 4.16
N LEU A 123 10.80 -19.46 4.70
CA LEU A 123 12.22 -19.30 4.40
C LEU A 123 12.56 -19.63 2.94
N ALA A 124 11.85 -20.58 2.32
CA ALA A 124 12.06 -20.89 0.91
C ALA A 124 11.59 -19.73 0.02
N LYS A 125 10.47 -19.10 0.37
CA LYS A 125 9.97 -17.89 -0.30
C LYS A 125 10.96 -16.73 -0.17
N LEU A 126 11.50 -16.51 1.03
CA LEU A 126 12.51 -15.48 1.26
C LEU A 126 13.79 -15.73 0.46
N GLY A 127 14.29 -16.97 0.42
CA GLY A 127 15.48 -17.32 -0.38
C GLY A 127 15.25 -17.13 -1.87
N LEU A 128 14.08 -17.55 -2.39
CA LEU A 128 13.71 -17.33 -3.78
C LEU A 128 13.58 -15.83 -4.10
N TRP A 129 12.92 -15.07 -3.23
CA TRP A 129 12.79 -13.63 -3.38
C TRP A 129 14.16 -12.94 -3.39
N LEU A 130 15.08 -13.29 -2.48
CA LEU A 130 16.45 -12.77 -2.48
C LEU A 130 17.21 -13.09 -3.77
N LEU A 131 17.03 -14.29 -4.33
CA LEU A 131 17.62 -14.65 -5.63
C LEU A 131 17.12 -13.71 -6.74
N PHE A 132 15.80 -13.46 -6.79
CA PHE A 132 15.22 -12.53 -7.75
C PHE A 132 15.66 -11.08 -7.53
N ILE A 133 15.88 -10.66 -6.28
CA ILE A 133 16.43 -9.33 -5.96
C ILE A 133 17.87 -9.17 -6.44
N LEU A 134 18.69 -10.23 -6.36
CA LEU A 134 20.09 -10.20 -6.80
C LEU A 134 20.23 -10.33 -8.32
N LEU A 135 19.30 -11.00 -9.00
CA LEU A 135 19.36 -11.28 -10.43
C LEU A 135 19.56 -10.00 -11.30
N PRO A 136 18.83 -8.89 -11.10
CA PRO A 136 19.02 -7.67 -11.89
C PRO A 136 20.40 -7.03 -11.77
N PHE A 137 21.23 -7.35 -10.78
CA PHE A 137 22.60 -6.82 -10.69
C PHE A 137 23.51 -7.36 -11.80
N PHE A 138 23.15 -8.48 -12.41
CA PHE A 138 23.84 -9.05 -13.56
C PHE A 138 23.37 -8.46 -14.91
N PHE A 139 22.30 -7.65 -14.91
CA PHE A 139 21.77 -7.05 -16.13
C PHE A 139 22.49 -5.74 -16.50
N SER A 140 22.59 -5.48 -17.80
CA SER A 140 23.19 -4.27 -18.35
C SER A 140 22.27 -3.06 -18.19
N VAL A 141 22.84 -1.86 -18.10
CA VAL A 141 22.08 -0.61 -17.91
C VAL A 141 20.99 -0.38 -18.97
N PRO A 142 21.19 -0.69 -20.27
CA PRO A 142 20.12 -0.55 -21.27
C PRO A 142 18.85 -1.34 -20.96
N VAL A 143 18.99 -2.56 -20.41
CA VAL A 143 17.84 -3.39 -19.99
C VAL A 143 17.09 -2.73 -18.84
N LEU A 144 17.81 -2.17 -17.87
CA LEU A 144 17.21 -1.45 -16.74
C LEU A 144 16.51 -0.16 -17.17
N ASN A 145 17.07 0.56 -18.14
CA ASN A 145 16.44 1.75 -18.70
C ASN A 145 15.15 1.40 -19.47
N ALA A 146 15.15 0.32 -20.24
CA ALA A 146 13.94 -0.19 -20.91
C ALA A 146 12.87 -0.60 -19.89
N TYR A 147 13.27 -1.30 -18.82
CA TYR A 147 12.40 -1.58 -17.68
C TYR A 147 11.87 -0.30 -17.03
N GLY A 148 12.69 0.74 -16.87
CA GLY A 148 12.26 2.03 -16.35
C GLY A 148 11.16 2.69 -17.18
N VAL A 149 11.22 2.58 -18.51
CA VAL A 149 10.13 3.04 -19.40
C VAL A 149 8.87 2.21 -19.17
N LEU A 150 8.98 0.88 -19.15
CA LEU A 150 7.85 -0.02 -18.87
C LEU A 150 7.22 0.27 -17.49
N ALA A 151 8.04 0.52 -16.47
CA ALA A 151 7.62 0.81 -15.11
C ALA A 151 6.86 2.14 -15.02
N ARG A 152 7.16 3.14 -15.85
CA ARG A 152 6.38 4.38 -15.93
C ARG A 152 4.94 4.09 -16.39
N PHE A 153 4.76 3.29 -17.44
CA PHE A 153 3.43 2.85 -17.86
C PHE A 153 2.73 2.03 -16.77
N GLY A 154 3.45 1.10 -16.15
CA GLY A 154 2.94 0.30 -15.02
C GLY A 154 2.50 1.15 -13.83
N SER A 155 3.22 2.21 -13.50
CA SER A 155 2.84 3.14 -12.43
C SER A 155 1.56 3.91 -12.75
N GLY A 156 1.33 4.27 -14.02
CA GLY A 156 0.07 4.88 -14.44
C GLY A 156 -1.12 3.94 -14.22
N LEU A 157 -0.99 2.67 -14.60
CA LEU A 157 -2.01 1.64 -14.32
C LEU A 157 -2.22 1.45 -12.82
N PHE A 158 -1.14 1.41 -12.04
CA PHE A 158 -1.21 1.30 -10.58
C PHE A 158 -1.95 2.49 -9.95
N LEU A 159 -1.73 3.72 -10.41
CA LEU A 159 -2.45 4.90 -9.92
C LEU A 159 -3.96 4.80 -10.19
N VAL A 160 -4.38 4.26 -11.34
CA VAL A 160 -5.80 4.02 -11.65
C VAL A 160 -6.38 2.97 -10.71
N VAL A 161 -5.70 1.83 -10.54
CA VAL A 161 -6.13 0.79 -9.60
C VAL A 161 -6.23 1.32 -8.17
N GLN A 162 -5.24 2.10 -7.73
CA GLN A 162 -5.21 2.75 -6.44
C GLN A 162 -6.37 3.74 -6.28
N MET A 163 -6.75 4.46 -7.33
CA MET A 163 -7.91 5.36 -7.32
C MET A 163 -9.21 4.59 -7.07
N VAL A 164 -9.40 3.45 -7.72
CA VAL A 164 -10.61 2.62 -7.52
C VAL A 164 -10.66 2.07 -6.08
N ILE A 165 -9.53 1.61 -5.55
CA ILE A 165 -9.43 1.14 -4.15
C ILE A 165 -9.72 2.28 -3.17
N LEU A 166 -9.21 3.48 -3.44
CA LEU A 166 -9.49 4.66 -2.62
C LEU A 166 -10.98 5.01 -2.65
N LEU A 167 -11.62 4.98 -3.83
CA LEU A 167 -13.04 5.27 -3.98
C LEU A 167 -13.89 4.28 -3.18
N ASP A 168 -13.62 2.98 -3.30
CA ASP A 168 -14.30 1.92 -2.53
C ASP A 168 -14.13 2.14 -1.01
N PHE A 169 -12.91 2.42 -0.56
CA PHE A 169 -12.65 2.72 0.84
C PHE A 169 -13.45 3.93 1.35
N VAL A 170 -13.50 5.02 0.58
CA VAL A 170 -14.22 6.23 0.99
C VAL A 170 -15.74 6.03 0.90
N GLN A 171 -16.24 5.17 0.00
CA GLN A 171 -17.66 4.78 0.00
C GLN A 171 -18.03 3.98 1.26
N ILE A 172 -17.24 2.97 1.64
CA ILE A 172 -17.45 2.24 2.89
C ILE A 172 -17.41 3.19 4.10
N TRP A 173 -16.49 4.15 4.09
CA TRP A 173 -16.42 5.16 5.14
C TRP A 173 -17.67 6.06 5.14
N ASN A 174 -18.11 6.55 3.98
CA ASN A 174 -19.34 7.32 3.85
C ASN A 174 -20.53 6.57 4.46
N ASP A 175 -20.73 5.32 4.05
CA ASP A 175 -21.88 4.53 4.45
C ASP A 175 -21.87 4.26 5.96
N ALA A 176 -20.71 3.94 6.53
CA ALA A 176 -20.56 3.75 7.97
C ALA A 176 -20.91 5.02 8.79
N TRP A 177 -20.51 6.20 8.32
CA TRP A 177 -20.83 7.47 8.99
C TRP A 177 -22.27 7.91 8.80
N VAL A 178 -22.87 7.60 7.64
CA VAL A 178 -24.30 7.85 7.37
C VAL A 178 -25.17 6.94 8.23
N GLU A 179 -24.83 5.65 8.33
CA GLU A 179 -25.52 4.69 9.22
C GLU A 179 -25.41 5.14 10.68
N SER A 180 -24.20 5.51 11.14
CA SER A 180 -24.01 6.01 12.51
C SER A 180 -24.76 7.32 12.79
N ALA A 181 -25.11 8.08 11.75
CA ALA A 181 -25.85 9.34 11.87
C ALA A 181 -27.35 9.13 12.12
N GLU A 182 -27.88 7.92 11.89
CA GLU A 182 -29.26 7.56 12.26
C GLU A 182 -29.44 7.60 13.78
N ASP A 183 -28.41 7.20 14.53
CA ASP A 183 -28.40 7.19 16.00
C ASP A 183 -27.87 8.50 16.62
N ASP A 184 -26.78 9.08 16.07
CA ASP A 184 -26.19 10.32 16.57
C ASP A 184 -25.91 11.32 15.44
N PRO A 185 -26.62 12.47 15.38
CA PRO A 185 -26.46 13.46 14.31
C PRO A 185 -25.05 14.08 14.24
N ARG A 186 -24.21 13.89 15.26
CA ARG A 186 -22.79 14.34 15.24
C ARG A 186 -21.99 13.73 14.10
N TRP A 187 -22.30 12.50 13.68
CA TRP A 187 -21.62 11.87 12.55
C TRP A 187 -21.91 12.57 11.22
N LEU A 188 -23.10 13.15 11.06
CA LEU A 188 -23.43 13.97 9.89
C LEU A 188 -22.62 15.27 9.87
N TYR A 189 -22.45 15.94 11.02
CA TYR A 189 -21.60 17.12 11.12
C TYR A 189 -20.13 16.79 10.85
N ALA A 190 -19.65 15.63 11.34
CA ALA A 190 -18.31 15.15 11.03
C ALA A 190 -18.13 14.90 9.53
N LEU A 191 -19.09 14.23 8.86
CA LEU A 191 -19.08 13.97 7.42
C LEU A 191 -19.06 15.27 6.61
N LEU A 192 -19.90 16.24 6.98
CA LEU A 192 -19.93 17.55 6.33
C LEU A 192 -18.60 18.30 6.52
N SER A 193 -18.04 18.28 7.73
CA SER A 193 -16.77 18.93 8.02
C SER A 193 -15.60 18.33 7.22
N ALA A 194 -15.56 17.00 7.08
CA ALA A 194 -14.56 16.29 6.29
C ALA A 194 -14.69 16.61 4.80
N THR A 195 -15.94 16.64 4.30
CA THR A 195 -16.24 17.02 2.91
C THR A 195 -15.80 18.45 2.60
N LEU A 196 -16.14 19.40 3.48
CA LEU A 196 -15.74 20.80 3.33
C LEU A 196 -14.22 20.94 3.39
N GLY A 197 -13.57 20.27 4.34
CA GLY A 197 -12.12 20.25 4.48
C GLY A 197 -11.43 19.73 3.22
N ALA A 198 -11.97 18.68 2.59
CA ALA A 198 -11.44 18.13 1.35
C ALA A 198 -11.52 19.14 0.19
N TYR A 199 -12.66 19.82 0.00
CA TYR A 199 -12.79 20.85 -1.03
C TYR A 199 -11.91 22.08 -0.77
N VAL A 200 -11.78 22.52 0.48
CA VAL A 200 -10.84 23.58 0.85
C VAL A 200 -9.40 23.14 0.51
N GLY A 201 -9.05 21.89 0.79
CA GLY A 201 -7.77 21.30 0.38
C GLY A 201 -7.54 21.34 -1.13
N CYS A 202 -8.56 21.00 -1.94
CA CYS A 202 -8.49 21.12 -3.40
C CYS A 202 -8.20 22.56 -3.82
N LEU A 203 -8.94 23.53 -3.28
CA LEU A 203 -8.76 24.95 -3.59
C LEU A 203 -7.37 25.44 -3.21
N VAL A 204 -6.89 25.09 -2.00
CA VAL A 204 -5.54 25.45 -1.56
C VAL A 204 -4.49 24.89 -2.51
N LEU A 205 -4.57 23.61 -2.89
CA LEU A 205 -3.62 23.01 -3.82
C LEU A 205 -3.66 23.68 -5.20
N VAL A 206 -4.85 23.97 -5.74
CA VAL A 206 -4.98 24.70 -7.02
C VAL A 206 -4.39 26.11 -6.92
N ILE A 207 -4.67 26.85 -5.84
CA ILE A 207 -4.07 28.18 -5.61
C ILE A 207 -2.54 28.07 -5.56
N LEU A 208 -2.01 27.09 -4.82
CA LEU A 208 -0.58 26.84 -4.78
C LEU A 208 -0.03 26.51 -6.16
N MET A 209 -0.74 25.73 -6.99
CA MET A 209 -0.30 25.48 -8.36
C MET A 209 -0.12 26.76 -9.17
N PHE A 210 -1.07 27.69 -9.06
CA PHE A 210 -0.97 28.99 -9.74
C PHE A 210 0.15 29.87 -9.17
N LEU A 211 0.29 29.92 -7.84
CA LEU A 211 1.32 30.76 -7.21
C LEU A 211 2.74 30.24 -7.49
N TRP A 212 2.90 28.93 -7.60
CA TRP A 212 4.21 28.28 -7.65
C TRP A 212 4.63 27.87 -9.06
N PHE A 213 3.69 27.43 -9.90
CA PHE A 213 4.00 26.89 -11.23
C PHE A 213 3.57 27.80 -12.39
N THR A 214 2.95 28.94 -12.11
CA THR A 214 2.58 29.95 -13.13
C THR A 214 2.99 31.36 -12.67
N PRO A 215 4.29 31.69 -12.69
CA PRO A 215 4.73 33.03 -12.31
C PRO A 215 4.12 34.11 -13.22
N LEU A 216 3.59 35.17 -12.61
CA LEU A 216 2.97 36.30 -13.32
C LEU A 216 3.99 36.94 -14.28
N GLY A 217 3.65 37.02 -15.56
CA GLY A 217 4.44 37.73 -16.59
C GLY A 217 5.14 36.84 -17.62
N LEU A 218 5.13 35.50 -17.47
CA LEU A 218 5.61 34.58 -18.51
C LEU A 218 4.45 33.83 -19.17
N SER A 219 4.13 34.17 -20.42
CA SER A 219 3.17 33.43 -21.26
C SER A 219 3.63 32.00 -21.59
N ALA A 220 4.88 31.64 -21.27
CA ALA A 220 5.49 30.35 -21.52
C ALA A 220 4.99 29.20 -20.62
N CYS A 221 4.30 29.50 -19.50
CA CYS A 221 3.83 28.49 -18.54
C CYS A 221 2.37 28.06 -18.77
N SER A 222 1.87 28.18 -20.00
CA SER A 222 0.46 27.91 -20.36
C SER A 222 0.05 26.44 -20.13
N PHE A 223 0.99 25.50 -20.28
CA PHE A 223 0.74 24.07 -20.00
C PHE A 223 0.40 23.82 -18.52
N ASN A 224 1.22 24.33 -17.60
CA ASN A 224 0.99 24.23 -16.16
C ASN A 224 -0.32 24.91 -15.73
N SER A 225 -0.59 26.10 -16.30
CA SER A 225 -1.85 26.81 -16.09
C SER A 225 -3.05 26.01 -16.61
N GLY A 226 -2.90 25.34 -17.76
CA GLY A 226 -3.93 24.48 -18.35
C GLY A 226 -4.24 23.28 -17.46
N LEU A 227 -3.20 22.62 -16.91
CA LEU A 227 -3.37 21.50 -15.97
C LEU A 227 -4.06 21.94 -14.67
N ALA A 228 -3.66 23.08 -14.08
CA ALA A 228 -4.29 23.61 -12.87
C ALA A 228 -5.76 23.97 -13.11
N THR A 229 -6.05 24.66 -14.22
CA THR A 229 -7.42 25.05 -14.60
C THR A 229 -8.28 23.82 -14.91
N GLY A 230 -7.74 22.87 -15.67
CA GLY A 230 -8.42 21.61 -16.00
C GLY A 230 -8.72 20.78 -14.76
N THR A 231 -7.79 20.74 -13.80
CA THR A 231 -8.02 20.08 -12.50
C THR A 231 -9.18 20.72 -11.76
N LEU A 232 -9.23 22.05 -11.66
CA LEU A 232 -10.35 22.76 -11.03
C LEU A 232 -11.69 22.44 -11.72
N LEU A 233 -11.72 22.44 -13.06
CA LEU A 233 -12.93 22.08 -13.82
C LEU A 233 -13.35 20.62 -13.59
N LEU A 234 -12.41 19.69 -13.51
CA LEU A 234 -12.69 18.29 -13.20
C LEU A 234 -13.25 18.12 -11.78
N VAL A 235 -12.72 18.84 -10.78
CA VAL A 235 -13.27 18.85 -9.42
C VAL A 235 -14.74 19.31 -9.45
N LEU A 236 -15.04 20.41 -10.14
CA LEU A 236 -16.41 20.92 -10.27
C LEU A 236 -17.32 19.92 -10.99
N THR A 237 -16.84 19.32 -12.07
CA THR A 237 -17.60 18.35 -12.87
C THR A 237 -17.94 17.10 -12.06
N VAL A 238 -16.96 16.49 -11.40
CA VAL A 238 -17.18 15.30 -10.56
C VAL A 238 -18.12 15.62 -9.40
N SER A 239 -18.00 16.79 -8.80
CA SER A 239 -18.90 17.25 -7.72
C SER A 239 -20.34 17.40 -8.22
N ALA A 240 -20.53 18.00 -9.41
CA ALA A 240 -21.85 18.15 -10.02
C ALA A 240 -22.47 16.79 -10.39
N LEU A 241 -21.68 15.90 -11.00
CA LEU A 241 -22.13 14.54 -11.35
C LEU A 241 -22.52 13.73 -10.10
N ALA A 242 -21.82 13.91 -8.98
CA ALA A 242 -22.14 13.25 -7.72
C ALA A 242 -23.50 13.68 -7.14
N LEU A 243 -23.99 14.88 -7.50
CA LEU A 243 -25.28 15.42 -7.10
C LEU A 243 -26.41 15.11 -8.09
N MET A 244 -26.10 14.60 -9.29
CA MET A 244 -27.11 14.33 -10.29
C MET A 244 -27.98 13.13 -9.88
N PRO A 245 -29.31 13.19 -10.10
CA PRO A 245 -30.24 12.11 -9.76
C PRO A 245 -30.00 10.81 -10.54
N VAL A 246 -29.21 10.87 -11.62
CA VAL A 246 -28.76 9.70 -12.39
C VAL A 246 -27.80 8.82 -11.58
N SER A 247 -27.07 9.39 -10.62
CA SER A 247 -26.16 8.66 -9.74
C SER A 247 -26.91 8.07 -8.55
N ARG A 248 -27.41 6.82 -8.67
CA ARG A 248 -28.19 6.15 -7.60
C ARG A 248 -27.46 6.04 -6.25
N LYS A 249 -26.12 6.08 -6.25
CA LYS A 249 -25.26 6.02 -5.04
C LYS A 249 -24.27 7.20 -4.99
N GLY A 250 -24.65 8.35 -5.56
CA GLY A 250 -23.82 9.56 -5.52
C GLY A 250 -23.73 10.13 -4.11
N SER A 251 -22.51 10.39 -3.62
CA SER A 251 -22.27 11.14 -2.38
C SER A 251 -21.17 12.16 -2.58
N LEU A 252 -21.34 13.34 -1.98
CA LEU A 252 -20.37 14.44 -2.05
C LEU A 252 -19.08 14.11 -1.31
N PHE A 253 -19.12 13.31 -0.24
CA PHE A 253 -17.93 13.00 0.55
C PHE A 253 -16.91 12.17 -0.25
N PRO A 254 -17.26 10.99 -0.83
CA PRO A 254 -16.38 10.27 -1.73
C PRO A 254 -15.88 11.10 -2.92
N ALA A 255 -16.76 11.89 -3.54
CA ALA A 255 -16.38 12.78 -4.63
C ALA A 255 -15.31 13.79 -4.21
N SER A 256 -15.45 14.41 -3.03
CA SER A 256 -14.50 15.40 -2.51
C SER A 256 -13.13 14.79 -2.17
N CYS A 257 -13.09 13.59 -1.59
CA CYS A 257 -11.84 12.89 -1.27
C CYS A 257 -11.08 12.45 -2.52
N VAL A 258 -11.79 11.92 -3.52
CA VAL A 258 -11.20 11.56 -4.82
C VAL A 258 -10.71 12.81 -5.55
N ALA A 259 -11.48 13.89 -5.55
CA ALA A 259 -11.08 15.17 -6.12
C ALA A 259 -9.80 15.72 -5.47
N LEU A 260 -9.70 15.64 -4.14
CA LEU A 260 -8.51 16.05 -3.39
C LEU A 260 -7.29 15.22 -3.78
N TYR A 261 -7.44 13.90 -3.87
CA TYR A 261 -6.36 13.01 -4.28
C TYR A 261 -5.90 13.27 -5.71
N CYS A 262 -6.82 13.45 -6.67
CA CYS A 262 -6.50 13.85 -8.04
C CYS A 262 -5.76 15.20 -8.10
N THR A 263 -6.22 16.18 -7.31
CA THR A 263 -5.58 17.50 -7.23
C THR A 263 -4.18 17.40 -6.66
N TYR A 264 -3.97 16.57 -5.63
CA TYR A 264 -2.67 16.26 -5.07
C TYR A 264 -1.74 15.58 -6.09
N LEU A 265 -2.23 14.62 -6.87
CA LEU A 265 -1.44 13.97 -7.92
C LEU A 265 -1.00 14.97 -9.00
N CYS A 266 -1.89 15.87 -9.43
CA CYS A 266 -1.55 16.95 -10.36
C CYS A 266 -0.47 17.88 -9.77
N PHE A 267 -0.62 18.24 -8.49
CA PHE A 267 0.33 19.10 -7.80
C PHE A 267 1.72 18.45 -7.69
N SER A 268 1.76 17.15 -7.36
CA SER A 268 2.96 16.34 -7.30
C SER A 268 3.64 16.20 -8.68
N ALA A 269 2.84 16.06 -9.75
CA ALA A 269 3.35 16.03 -11.11
C ALA A 269 4.04 17.35 -11.49
N LEU A 270 3.44 18.50 -11.18
CA LEU A 270 4.05 19.82 -11.42
C LEU A 270 5.32 20.05 -10.59
N GLN A 271 5.38 19.53 -9.35
CA GLN A 271 6.61 19.56 -8.54
C GLN A 271 7.77 18.76 -9.17
N SER A 272 7.45 17.74 -9.97
CA SER A 272 8.43 16.84 -10.59
C SER A 272 9.05 17.41 -11.86
N GLU A 273 8.62 18.59 -12.31
CA GLU A 273 9.26 19.32 -13.40
C GLU A 273 10.75 19.59 -13.10
N PRO A 274 11.62 19.65 -14.12
CA PRO A 274 13.04 19.93 -13.92
C PRO A 274 13.28 21.22 -13.13
N LYS A 275 14.32 21.24 -12.30
CA LYS A 275 14.61 22.39 -11.42
C LYS A 275 15.03 23.65 -12.18
N ASP A 276 15.57 23.46 -13.36
CA ASP A 276 15.98 24.48 -14.33
C ASP A 276 14.81 24.98 -15.19
N TYR A 277 13.63 24.35 -15.08
CA TYR A 277 12.45 24.82 -15.78
C TYR A 277 11.93 26.13 -15.17
N ALA A 278 11.84 27.18 -16.00
CA ALA A 278 11.47 28.52 -15.56
C ALA A 278 10.11 28.60 -14.85
N CYS A 279 9.22 27.65 -15.10
CA CYS A 279 7.92 27.57 -14.47
C CYS A 279 7.92 26.78 -13.15
N ASN A 280 9.03 26.16 -12.71
CA ASN A 280 9.09 25.45 -11.42
C ASN A 280 9.63 26.37 -10.30
N GLY A 281 8.80 27.29 -9.81
CA GLY A 281 9.16 28.25 -8.76
C GLY A 281 9.63 27.62 -7.43
N PRO A 282 9.01 26.54 -6.92
CA PRO A 282 9.41 25.90 -5.67
C PRO A 282 10.73 25.15 -5.73
N ALA A 283 11.18 24.70 -6.91
CA ALA A 283 12.44 23.97 -7.05
C ALA A 283 13.65 24.73 -6.48
N HIS A 284 13.58 26.07 -6.49
CA HIS A 284 14.63 26.93 -5.96
C HIS A 284 14.43 27.35 -4.48
N ARG A 285 13.23 27.15 -3.92
CA ARG A 285 12.84 27.66 -2.57
C ARG A 285 12.61 26.57 -1.52
N LEU A 286 12.22 25.36 -1.91
CA LEU A 286 11.89 24.25 -0.99
C LEU A 286 13.10 23.39 -0.59
N SER A 287 14.34 23.78 -0.93
CA SER A 287 15.55 23.01 -0.60
C SER A 287 15.88 22.93 0.90
N ALA A 288 15.06 23.54 1.77
CA ALA A 288 15.26 23.62 3.23
C ALA A 288 14.27 22.76 4.03
N ALA A 289 13.83 21.61 3.51
CA ALA A 289 13.13 20.64 4.36
C ALA A 289 14.12 19.99 5.33
N ASN A 290 13.83 20.04 6.64
CA ASN A 290 14.62 19.33 7.65
C ASN A 290 14.70 17.84 7.28
N GLY A 291 15.88 17.22 7.41
CA GLY A 291 16.08 15.82 7.03
C GLY A 291 15.08 14.85 7.68
N SER A 292 14.63 15.14 8.90
CA SER A 292 13.59 14.38 9.58
C SER A 292 12.21 14.44 8.89
N ALA A 293 11.84 15.59 8.29
CA ALA A 293 10.59 15.74 7.57
C ALA A 293 10.60 14.93 6.25
N LEU A 294 11.75 14.89 5.56
CA LEU A 294 11.93 14.05 4.37
C LEU A 294 11.82 12.57 4.72
N VAL A 295 12.49 12.13 5.79
CA VAL A 295 12.42 10.75 6.28
C VAL A 295 10.99 10.36 6.67
N MET A 296 10.29 11.22 7.41
CA MET A 296 8.89 10.99 7.78
C MET A 296 7.98 10.90 6.56
N GLY A 297 8.11 11.82 5.59
CA GLY A 297 7.31 11.80 4.36
C GLY A 297 7.54 10.54 3.53
N MET A 298 8.80 10.08 3.42
CA MET A 298 9.13 8.82 2.74
C MET A 298 8.53 7.62 3.45
N LEU A 299 8.60 7.56 4.78
CA LEU A 299 8.02 6.46 5.57
C LEU A 299 6.50 6.41 5.44
N THR A 300 5.83 7.56 5.54
CA THR A 300 4.37 7.66 5.34
C THR A 300 3.97 7.20 3.94
N THR A 301 4.74 7.60 2.92
CA THR A 301 4.49 7.17 1.54
C THR A 301 4.64 5.66 1.40
N LEU A 302 5.68 5.07 1.99
CA LEU A 302 5.93 3.64 1.94
C LEU A 302 4.80 2.85 2.61
N VAL A 303 4.37 3.25 3.81
CA VAL A 303 3.26 2.61 4.53
C VAL A 303 1.97 2.70 3.73
N SER A 304 1.68 3.86 3.13
CA SER A 304 0.50 4.07 2.29
C SER A 304 0.47 3.13 1.08
N VAL A 305 1.60 3.00 0.37
CA VAL A 305 1.71 2.12 -0.80
C VAL A 305 1.55 0.64 -0.41
N VAL A 306 2.12 0.22 0.72
CA VAL A 306 1.96 -1.16 1.22
C VAL A 306 0.53 -1.44 1.66
N TYR A 307 -0.13 -0.49 2.31
CA TYR A 307 -1.54 -0.59 2.68
C TYR A 307 -2.42 -0.71 1.43
N ALA A 308 -2.19 0.13 0.41
CA ALA A 308 -2.91 0.05 -0.86
C ALA A 308 -2.72 -1.32 -1.54
N ALA A 309 -1.50 -1.85 -1.57
CA ALA A 309 -1.22 -3.18 -2.13
C ALA A 309 -1.90 -4.30 -1.33
N PHE A 310 -1.92 -4.20 0.01
CA PHE A 310 -2.61 -5.17 0.87
C PHE A 310 -4.13 -5.15 0.64
N ARG A 311 -4.75 -3.95 0.60
CA ARG A 311 -6.17 -3.75 0.29
C ARG A 311 -6.54 -4.24 -1.11
N ALA A 312 -5.69 -3.99 -2.11
CA ALA A 312 -5.89 -4.50 -3.47
C ALA A 312 -6.03 -6.04 -3.48
N GLY A 313 -5.23 -6.73 -2.66
CA GLY A 313 -5.28 -8.19 -2.53
C GLY A 313 -6.44 -8.72 -1.67
N SER A 314 -7.09 -7.87 -0.86
CA SER A 314 -8.23 -8.27 -0.02
C SER A 314 -9.57 -8.13 -0.73
N ASN A 315 -9.74 -7.09 -1.55
CA ASN A 315 -11.00 -6.74 -2.19
C ASN A 315 -11.12 -7.36 -3.60
N THR A 316 -11.32 -8.68 -3.67
CA THR A 316 -11.52 -9.37 -4.96
C THR A 316 -12.82 -8.99 -5.67
N SER A 317 -13.84 -8.57 -4.91
CA SER A 317 -15.14 -8.10 -5.43
C SER A 317 -15.04 -6.77 -6.20
N LEU A 318 -13.97 -5.99 -5.97
CA LEU A 318 -13.75 -4.70 -6.63
C LEU A 318 -13.38 -4.86 -8.10
N PHE A 319 -12.74 -5.98 -8.47
CA PHE A 319 -12.29 -6.26 -9.84
C PHE A 319 -13.21 -7.19 -10.63
N THR A 320 -14.21 -7.79 -9.97
CA THR A 320 -15.33 -8.43 -10.65
C THR A 320 -16.29 -7.32 -11.06
N LEU A 321 -16.25 -6.93 -12.34
CA LEU A 321 -17.27 -6.08 -12.94
C LEU A 321 -18.61 -6.83 -12.91
N GLU A 322 -19.34 -6.75 -11.80
CA GLU A 322 -20.77 -7.08 -11.77
C GLU A 322 -21.52 -5.90 -12.38
N GLY A 323 -21.55 -5.92 -13.71
CA GLY A 323 -22.30 -5.00 -14.54
C GLY A 323 -23.38 -5.74 -15.33
N SER A 324 -24.60 -5.71 -14.77
CA SER A 324 -25.87 -5.59 -15.49
C SER A 324 -26.36 -6.75 -16.36
N GLU A 325 -27.21 -7.60 -15.79
CA GLU A 325 -28.53 -7.92 -16.37
C GLU A 325 -29.57 -8.01 -15.21
N GLU A 326 -30.30 -6.91 -14.97
CA GLU A 326 -31.57 -6.96 -14.24
C GLU A 326 -32.60 -7.68 -15.14
N GLY A 327 -32.68 -9.00 -14.99
CA GLY A 327 -33.83 -9.82 -15.38
C GLY A 327 -34.50 -10.30 -14.10
N ASP A 328 -35.71 -9.80 -13.86
CA ASP A 328 -36.65 -10.21 -12.81
C ASP A 328 -36.70 -11.73 -12.60
N PHE A 329 -36.02 -12.25 -11.57
CA PHE A 329 -36.27 -13.59 -10.99
C PHE A 329 -35.69 -13.70 -9.56
N GLY A 330 -36.58 -13.73 -8.56
CA GLY A 330 -36.39 -14.50 -7.33
C GLY A 330 -35.61 -13.85 -6.18
N GLY A 331 -36.32 -13.08 -5.34
CA GLY A 331 -35.84 -12.45 -4.11
C GLY A 331 -35.48 -13.38 -2.93
N GLU A 332 -35.24 -14.68 -3.14
CA GLU A 332 -34.74 -15.59 -2.07
C GLU A 332 -33.26 -15.96 -2.23
N SER A 333 -32.72 -15.93 -3.45
CA SER A 333 -31.31 -16.26 -3.73
C SER A 333 -30.36 -15.10 -3.37
N GLN A 334 -30.84 -13.86 -3.50
CA GLN A 334 -30.04 -12.65 -3.25
C GLN A 334 -29.86 -12.37 -1.75
N VAL A 335 -30.83 -12.77 -0.91
CA VAL A 335 -30.72 -12.65 0.56
C VAL A 335 -29.70 -13.63 1.13
N ARG A 336 -29.58 -14.85 0.57
CA ARG A 336 -28.58 -15.83 1.04
C ARG A 336 -27.13 -15.44 0.70
N LEU A 337 -26.89 -14.76 -0.43
CA LEU A 337 -25.56 -14.25 -0.78
C LEU A 337 -25.19 -13.00 0.05
N LEU A 338 -26.18 -12.22 0.48
CA LEU A 338 -25.98 -11.11 1.41
C LEU A 338 -25.83 -11.58 2.86
N GLU A 339 -26.42 -12.70 3.27
CA GLU A 339 -26.14 -13.33 4.57
C GLU A 339 -24.75 -13.99 4.61
N GLU A 340 -24.27 -14.57 3.50
CA GLU A 340 -22.86 -15.02 3.42
C GLU A 340 -21.87 -13.84 3.32
N GLY A 341 -22.31 -12.68 2.80
CA GLY A 341 -21.51 -11.45 2.70
C GLY A 341 -21.56 -10.51 3.93
N SER A 342 -22.58 -10.65 4.80
CA SER A 342 -22.66 -9.92 6.08
C SER A 342 -21.97 -10.66 7.23
N GLY A 343 -21.54 -11.90 6.97
CA GLY A 343 -20.42 -12.50 7.68
C GLY A 343 -19.17 -11.68 7.38
N SER A 344 -18.96 -10.65 8.20
CA SER A 344 -17.69 -9.97 8.45
C SER A 344 -16.55 -10.66 7.73
N GLY A 345 -15.95 -9.98 6.74
CA GLY A 345 -14.59 -10.24 6.31
C GLY A 345 -13.61 -9.95 7.45
N SER A 346 -13.82 -10.64 8.57
CA SER A 346 -12.97 -10.71 9.73
C SER A 346 -11.64 -11.19 9.19
N ALA A 347 -10.64 -10.30 9.26
CA ALA A 347 -9.29 -10.77 9.43
C ALA A 347 -9.36 -11.80 10.57
N GLY A 348 -9.27 -13.09 10.23
CA GLY A 348 -9.47 -14.21 11.16
C GLY A 348 -8.77 -13.96 12.49
N LEU A 349 -9.54 -13.41 13.41
CA LEU A 349 -9.28 -13.17 14.82
C LEU A 349 -10.47 -13.77 15.59
N ASP A 350 -10.97 -14.91 15.11
CA ASP A 350 -11.71 -15.81 15.97
C ASP A 350 -10.64 -16.60 16.74
N GLY A 351 -10.27 -16.03 17.89
CA GLY A 351 -9.52 -16.75 18.90
C GLY A 351 -10.26 -18.04 19.22
N LEU A 352 -9.59 -19.16 19.05
CA LEU A 352 -9.93 -20.34 19.83
C LEU A 352 -9.92 -19.92 21.31
N PRO A 353 -10.97 -20.21 22.09
CA PRO A 353 -10.96 -19.88 23.51
C PRO A 353 -9.74 -20.55 24.14
N CYS A 354 -8.89 -19.73 24.78
CA CYS A 354 -7.89 -20.26 25.67
C CYS A 354 -8.59 -21.16 26.70
N PRO A 355 -8.09 -22.38 26.96
CA PRO A 355 -8.68 -23.22 27.99
C PRO A 355 -8.61 -22.46 29.33
N PRO A 356 -9.67 -22.50 30.16
CA PRO A 356 -9.61 -21.90 31.47
C PRO A 356 -8.68 -22.72 32.38
N GLU A 357 -7.78 -21.97 33.01
CA GLU A 357 -7.25 -22.11 34.37
C GLU A 357 -6.47 -23.34 34.84
N GLY A 358 -5.47 -23.05 35.68
CA GLY A 358 -5.21 -23.79 36.91
C GLY A 358 -5.23 -25.31 36.82
N PHE A 359 -4.11 -25.88 36.35
CA PHE A 359 -3.86 -27.31 36.49
C PHE A 359 -3.56 -27.65 37.97
N SER A 360 -4.62 -27.82 38.75
CA SER A 360 -4.57 -28.38 40.10
C SER A 360 -4.41 -29.89 39.97
N ARG A 361 -3.38 -30.40 40.62
CA ARG A 361 -2.88 -31.77 40.54
C ARG A 361 -3.75 -32.72 41.36
N GLU A 362 -5.03 -32.91 41.03
CA GLU A 362 -5.89 -33.84 41.81
C GLU A 362 -6.94 -34.65 41.01
N GLU A 363 -7.34 -34.28 39.79
CA GLU A 363 -8.33 -35.07 39.01
C GLU A 363 -7.72 -36.14 38.07
N ALA A 364 -6.39 -36.25 38.01
CA ALA A 364 -5.71 -37.30 37.21
C ALA A 364 -5.76 -38.70 37.85
N ARG A 365 -6.50 -38.91 38.95
CA ARG A 365 -6.59 -40.20 39.66
C ARG A 365 -7.92 -40.94 39.52
N GLU A 366 -8.98 -40.34 38.98
CA GLU A 366 -10.28 -41.04 38.86
C GLU A 366 -10.57 -41.60 37.46
N VAL A 367 -9.86 -41.18 36.42
CA VAL A 367 -10.08 -41.70 35.06
C VAL A 367 -9.38 -43.05 34.82
N HIS A 368 -8.45 -43.47 35.69
CA HIS A 368 -7.73 -44.73 35.53
C HIS A 368 -8.37 -45.96 36.24
N SER A 369 -9.49 -45.79 36.94
CA SER A 369 -10.18 -46.90 37.63
C SER A 369 -11.51 -47.33 37.01
N SER A 370 -11.97 -46.72 35.91
CA SER A 370 -13.28 -47.03 35.30
C SER A 370 -13.21 -47.75 33.95
N SER A 371 -12.02 -47.99 33.38
CA SER A 371 -11.87 -48.73 32.11
C SER A 371 -11.57 -50.23 32.28
N SER A 372 -11.79 -50.80 33.46
CA SER A 372 -11.71 -52.24 33.72
C SER A 372 -13.00 -52.76 34.34
N SER A 373 -14.11 -52.60 33.63
CA SER A 373 -15.32 -53.39 33.85
C SER A 373 -16.24 -53.27 32.64
N SER A 374 -16.82 -54.41 32.27
CA SER A 374 -17.93 -54.61 31.31
C SER A 374 -17.64 -54.52 29.80
N ALA A 375 -17.46 -55.74 29.26
CA ALA A 375 -17.95 -56.30 27.99
C ALA A 375 -17.35 -55.83 26.67
#